data_AF-A0A940XXP1-F1
#
_entry.id   AF-A0A940XXP1-F1
#
_cell.length_a   1.000
_cell.length_b   1.000
_cell.length_c   1.000
_cell.angle_alpha   90.00
_cell.angle_beta   90.00
_cell.angle_gamma   90.00
#
_symmetry.space_group_name_H-M   'P 1'
#
loop_
_entity.id
_entity.type
_entity.pdbx_description
1 polymer ?
#
loop_
_entity_poly.entity_id
_entity_poly.type
_entity_poly.pdbx_seq_one_letter_code
_entity_poly.pdbx_strand_id
1 'polypeptide(L)'
;MRRVDSLIGSGYVGREKAVEVEDAFPEARARVLGWLRLSSEAGDWRRFERQAGVAVHLHPEGLAAILAPVLASRAPGVNSEDLVDMLGELRAPEGVEPISALVRERKDTDGPFYALCIKGVQALAGIGTPEALRFLEGIARSAAGEWPDPLRWHAAEELGIEDELGFDEDAMVGGA
;
A
#
# COMPACT_ATOMS: atom_id res chain seq x y z
N MET A 1 -9.59 -27.51 -18.11
CA MET A 1 -8.89 -26.21 -18.02
C MET A 1 -8.66 -25.93 -16.53
N ARG A 2 -7.43 -26.08 -16.00
CA ARG A 2 -7.14 -25.70 -14.61
C ARG A 2 -7.36 -24.19 -14.49
N ARG A 3 -8.23 -23.74 -13.59
CA ARG A 3 -8.39 -22.30 -13.32
C ARG A 3 -7.18 -21.84 -12.52
N VAL A 4 -6.53 -20.77 -12.94
CA VAL A 4 -5.45 -20.09 -12.20
C VAL A 4 -5.81 -19.92 -10.71
N ASP A 5 -7.06 -19.61 -10.42
CA ASP A 5 -7.57 -19.43 -9.04
C ASP A 5 -7.38 -20.66 -8.14
N SER A 6 -7.43 -21.87 -8.72
CA SER A 6 -7.20 -23.13 -8.01
C SER A 6 -5.73 -23.33 -7.65
N LEU A 7 -4.81 -22.81 -8.47
CA LEU A 7 -3.38 -22.89 -8.23
C LEU A 7 -2.92 -21.84 -7.21
N ILE A 8 -3.47 -20.63 -7.29
CA ILE A 8 -3.19 -19.58 -6.30
C ILE A 8 -3.57 -20.09 -4.89
N GLY A 9 -4.59 -20.96 -4.77
CA GLY A 9 -4.99 -21.62 -3.51
C GLY A 9 -5.37 -20.70 -2.34
N SER A 10 -5.77 -21.27 -1.20
CA SER A 10 -5.91 -20.49 0.04
C SER A 10 -4.55 -20.30 0.71
N GLY A 11 -4.28 -19.11 1.25
CA GLY A 11 -3.06 -18.82 2.00
C GLY A 11 -2.33 -17.57 1.49
N TYR A 12 -1.17 -17.31 2.07
CA TYR A 12 -0.31 -16.20 1.69
C TYR A 12 0.18 -16.35 0.24
N VAL A 13 0.13 -15.25 -0.52
CA VAL A 13 0.59 -15.18 -1.92
C VAL A 13 1.88 -14.38 -1.94
N GLY A 14 3.01 -15.08 -1.79
CA GLY A 14 4.34 -14.50 -1.94
C GLY A 14 4.99 -14.82 -3.29
N ARG A 15 6.26 -14.43 -3.44
CA ARG A 15 7.05 -14.64 -4.67
C ARG A 15 7.06 -16.09 -5.15
N GLU A 16 7.19 -17.05 -4.24
CA GLU A 16 7.18 -18.49 -4.56
C GLU A 16 5.88 -18.89 -5.28
N LYS A 17 4.75 -18.38 -4.80
CA LYS A 17 3.44 -18.63 -5.43
C LYS A 17 3.34 -17.99 -6.81
N ALA A 18 3.91 -16.81 -7.00
CA ALA A 18 3.92 -16.17 -8.31
C ALA A 18 4.76 -16.96 -9.33
N VAL A 19 5.91 -17.50 -8.92
CA VAL A 19 6.74 -18.41 -9.74
C VAL A 19 5.96 -19.67 -10.12
N GLU A 20 5.29 -20.32 -9.16
CA GLU A 20 4.44 -21.48 -9.45
C GLU A 20 3.35 -21.18 -10.48
N VAL A 21 2.75 -19.98 -10.39
CA VAL A 21 1.73 -19.53 -11.35
C VAL A 21 2.33 -19.30 -12.73
N GLU A 22 3.51 -18.67 -12.83
CA GLU A 22 4.19 -18.44 -14.11
C GLU A 22 4.62 -19.76 -14.77
N ASP A 23 5.13 -20.71 -14.00
CA ASP A 23 5.53 -22.04 -14.50
C ASP A 23 4.32 -22.84 -15.03
N ALA A 24 3.19 -22.78 -14.32
CA ALA A 24 1.98 -23.49 -14.71
C ALA A 24 1.17 -22.77 -15.81
N PHE A 25 1.31 -21.45 -15.90
CA PHE A 25 0.62 -20.58 -16.85
C PHE A 25 1.61 -19.53 -17.39
N PRO A 26 2.45 -19.86 -18.39
CA PRO A 26 3.45 -18.93 -18.94
C PRO A 26 2.85 -17.62 -19.47
N GLU A 27 1.57 -17.62 -19.84
CA GLU A 27 0.83 -16.42 -20.24
C GLU A 27 0.34 -15.54 -19.08
N ALA A 28 0.58 -15.93 -17.82
CA ALA A 28 0.04 -15.26 -16.65
C ALA A 28 0.41 -13.78 -16.61
N ARG A 29 1.69 -13.45 -16.84
CA ARG A 29 2.17 -12.06 -16.86
C ARG A 29 1.40 -11.20 -17.88
N ALA A 30 1.10 -11.75 -19.05
CA ALA A 30 0.37 -11.03 -20.10
C ALA A 30 -1.14 -10.90 -19.81
N ARG A 31 -1.70 -11.76 -18.96
CA ARG A 31 -3.16 -11.87 -18.73
C ARG A 31 -3.63 -11.38 -17.37
N VAL A 32 -2.75 -11.28 -16.39
CA VAL A 32 -3.10 -10.99 -14.98
C VAL A 32 -3.83 -9.65 -14.83
N LEU A 33 -3.45 -8.64 -15.61
CA LEU A 33 -4.18 -7.36 -15.62
C LEU A 33 -5.63 -7.51 -16.09
N GLY A 34 -5.87 -8.39 -17.08
CA GLY A 34 -7.21 -8.72 -17.54
C GLY A 34 -8.02 -9.47 -16.48
N TRP A 35 -7.38 -10.36 -15.72
CA TRP A 35 -8.04 -11.06 -14.61
C TRP A 35 -8.45 -10.10 -13.50
N LEU A 36 -7.56 -9.18 -13.12
CA LEU A 36 -7.83 -8.16 -12.12
C LEU A 36 -9.03 -7.29 -12.50
N ARG A 37 -9.07 -6.79 -13.75
CA ARG A 37 -10.22 -6.02 -14.26
C ARG A 37 -11.53 -6.80 -14.17
N LEU A 38 -11.53 -8.05 -14.63
CA LEU A 38 -12.72 -8.90 -14.57
C LEU A 38 -13.18 -9.16 -13.13
N SER A 39 -12.26 -9.41 -12.18
CA SER A 39 -12.63 -9.59 -10.77
C SER A 39 -13.16 -8.31 -10.14
N SER A 40 -12.59 -7.15 -10.48
CA SER A 40 -13.05 -5.85 -10.00
C SER A 40 -14.43 -5.50 -10.54
N GLU A 41 -14.68 -5.71 -11.83
CA GLU A 41 -15.98 -5.48 -12.48
C GLU A 41 -17.08 -6.39 -11.90
N ALA A 42 -16.72 -7.63 -11.54
CA ALA A 42 -17.62 -8.58 -10.91
C ALA A 42 -17.82 -8.34 -9.40
N GLY A 43 -17.07 -7.42 -8.78
CA GLY A 43 -17.07 -7.23 -7.32
C GLY A 43 -16.51 -8.43 -6.54
N ASP A 44 -15.73 -9.30 -7.19
CA ASP A 44 -15.11 -10.48 -6.56
C ASP A 44 -13.78 -10.08 -5.91
N TRP A 45 -13.88 -9.31 -4.83
CA TRP A 45 -12.74 -8.67 -4.15
C TRP A 45 -11.73 -9.65 -3.56
N ARG A 46 -12.22 -10.78 -3.02
CA ARG A 46 -11.35 -11.85 -2.52
C ARG A 46 -10.49 -12.44 -3.63
N ARG A 47 -11.05 -12.59 -4.83
CA ARG A 47 -10.31 -13.07 -6.00
C ARG A 47 -9.37 -12.00 -6.52
N PHE A 48 -9.81 -10.75 -6.56
CA PHE A 48 -9.00 -9.59 -6.93
C PHE A 48 -7.72 -9.52 -6.10
N GLU A 49 -7.83 -9.52 -4.76
CA GLU A 49 -6.69 -9.38 -3.84
C GLU A 49 -5.65 -10.48 -4.07
N ARG A 50 -6.10 -11.72 -4.27
CA ARG A 50 -5.23 -12.85 -4.55
C ARG A 50 -4.53 -12.75 -5.91
N GLN A 51 -5.23 -12.25 -6.93
CA GLN A 51 -4.62 -11.99 -8.23
C GLN A 51 -3.64 -10.82 -8.16
N ALA A 52 -3.90 -9.82 -7.30
CA ALA A 52 -3.04 -8.67 -7.09
C ALA A 52 -1.73 -9.08 -6.42
N GLY A 53 -1.79 -9.95 -5.39
CA GLY A 53 -0.60 -10.53 -4.75
C GLY A 53 0.25 -11.38 -5.69
N VAL A 54 -0.33 -12.02 -6.71
CA VAL A 54 0.48 -12.64 -7.78
C VAL A 54 1.05 -11.57 -8.70
N ALA A 55 0.23 -10.60 -9.11
CA ALA A 55 0.62 -9.58 -10.06
C ALA A 55 1.79 -8.73 -9.57
N VAL A 56 1.85 -8.38 -8.26
CA VAL A 56 2.94 -7.56 -7.71
C VAL A 56 4.30 -8.20 -7.97
N HIS A 57 4.40 -9.52 -7.84
CA HIS A 57 5.64 -10.28 -8.08
C HIS A 57 5.92 -10.61 -9.56
N LEU A 58 4.88 -10.58 -10.42
CA LEU A 58 5.07 -10.73 -11.88
C LEU A 58 5.47 -9.41 -12.56
N HIS A 59 5.36 -8.28 -11.84
CA HIS A 59 5.65 -6.93 -12.33
C HIS A 59 5.13 -6.65 -13.77
N PRO A 60 3.82 -6.80 -14.04
CA PRO A 60 3.24 -6.37 -15.31
C PRO A 60 3.13 -4.84 -15.34
N GLU A 61 3.46 -4.26 -16.49
CA GLU A 61 3.31 -2.82 -16.72
C GLU A 61 1.83 -2.41 -16.61
N GLY A 62 1.54 -1.34 -15.84
CA GLY A 62 0.17 -0.85 -15.64
C GLY A 62 -0.61 -1.48 -14.48
N LEU A 63 0.02 -2.30 -13.64
CA LEU A 63 -0.61 -2.83 -12.41
C LEU A 63 -1.08 -1.71 -11.47
N ALA A 64 -0.24 -0.70 -11.25
CA ALA A 64 -0.53 0.43 -10.37
C ALA A 64 -1.85 1.14 -10.73
N ALA A 65 -2.09 1.36 -12.03
CA ALA A 65 -3.30 1.98 -12.54
C ALA A 65 -4.59 1.18 -12.25
N ILE A 66 -4.48 -0.10 -11.88
CA ILE A 66 -5.61 -0.93 -11.43
C ILE A 66 -5.75 -0.90 -9.90
N LEU A 67 -4.64 -0.97 -9.16
CA LEU A 67 -4.66 -1.02 -7.70
C LEU A 67 -5.10 0.32 -7.09
N ALA A 68 -4.60 1.44 -7.62
CA ALA A 68 -4.86 2.77 -7.07
C ALA A 68 -6.36 3.15 -7.03
N PRO A 69 -7.18 2.96 -8.09
CA PRO A 69 -8.62 3.20 -8.02
C PRO A 69 -9.36 2.30 -7.02
N VAL A 70 -8.92 1.05 -6.83
CA VAL A 70 -9.51 0.13 -5.85
C VAL A 70 -9.25 0.63 -4.44
N LEU A 71 -8.02 1.09 -4.15
CA LEU A 71 -7.70 1.72 -2.87
C LEU A 71 -8.51 3.01 -2.68
N ALA A 72 -8.58 3.86 -3.70
CA ALA A 72 -9.32 5.13 -3.65
C ALA A 72 -10.81 4.94 -3.34
N SER A 73 -11.43 3.89 -3.90
CA SER A 73 -12.86 3.58 -3.70
C SER A 73 -13.16 2.90 -2.37
N ARG A 74 -12.15 2.53 -1.58
CA ARG A 74 -12.30 1.72 -0.35
C ARG A 74 -13.12 0.46 -0.60
N ALA A 75 -12.78 -0.25 -1.68
CA ALA A 75 -13.54 -1.42 -2.12
C ALA A 75 -13.78 -2.40 -0.94
N PRO A 76 -15.05 -2.73 -0.63
CA PRO A 76 -15.37 -3.47 0.58
C PRO A 76 -14.81 -4.88 0.55
N GLY A 77 -14.07 -5.26 1.59
CA GLY A 77 -13.48 -6.60 1.69
C GLY A 77 -12.16 -6.77 0.92
N VAL A 78 -11.60 -5.71 0.35
CA VAL A 78 -10.18 -5.67 -0.03
C VAL A 78 -9.37 -5.13 1.14
N ASN A 79 -8.29 -5.80 1.50
CA ASN A 79 -7.39 -5.30 2.52
C ASN A 79 -6.64 -4.04 2.02
N SER A 80 -6.90 -2.89 2.65
CA SER A 80 -6.24 -1.64 2.28
C SER A 80 -4.75 -1.64 2.60
N GLU A 81 -4.34 -2.37 3.64
CA GLU A 81 -2.92 -2.52 4.01
C GLU A 81 -2.14 -3.20 2.89
N ASP A 82 -2.68 -4.29 2.35
CA ASP A 82 -2.04 -5.03 1.26
C ASP A 82 -1.93 -4.16 -0.01
N LEU A 83 -2.94 -3.33 -0.31
CA LEU A 83 -2.87 -2.40 -1.44
C LEU A 83 -1.82 -1.30 -1.23
N VAL A 84 -1.69 -0.78 -0.01
CA VAL A 84 -0.66 0.21 0.35
C VAL A 84 0.73 -0.40 0.16
N ASP A 85 0.95 -1.60 0.69
CA ASP A 85 2.22 -2.33 0.58
C ASP A 85 2.57 -2.60 -0.90
N MET A 86 1.61 -3.09 -1.70
CA MET A 86 1.83 -3.34 -3.13
C MET A 86 2.15 -2.06 -3.90
N LEU A 87 1.43 -0.96 -3.65
CA LEU A 87 1.70 0.32 -4.33
C LEU A 87 3.06 0.91 -3.95
N GLY A 88 3.46 0.75 -2.68
CA GLY A 88 4.80 1.11 -2.19
C GLY A 88 5.90 0.27 -2.85
N GLU A 89 5.74 -1.05 -2.90
CA GLU A 89 6.70 -1.98 -3.54
C GLU A 89 6.89 -1.66 -5.03
N LEU A 90 5.81 -1.33 -5.72
CA LEU A 90 5.83 -0.91 -7.12
C LEU A 90 6.41 0.49 -7.34
N ARG A 91 6.65 1.26 -6.26
CA ARG A 91 6.99 2.70 -6.30
C ARG A 91 6.03 3.49 -7.20
N ALA A 92 4.75 3.18 -7.10
CA ALA A 92 3.72 3.63 -8.02
C ALA A 92 3.28 5.08 -7.75
N PRO A 93 3.55 6.04 -8.66
CA PRO A 93 3.06 7.42 -8.52
C PRO A 93 1.53 7.52 -8.43
N GLU A 94 0.80 6.59 -9.05
CA GLU A 94 -0.66 6.51 -9.00
C GLU A 94 -1.19 6.25 -7.58
N GLY A 95 -0.36 5.68 -6.70
CA GLY A 95 -0.70 5.39 -5.31
C GLY A 95 -0.67 6.61 -4.39
N VAL A 96 -0.02 7.71 -4.78
CA VAL A 96 0.27 8.83 -3.88
C VAL A 96 -1.00 9.44 -3.29
N GLU A 97 -1.95 9.82 -4.13
CA GLU A 97 -3.20 10.43 -3.67
C GLU A 97 -4.09 9.47 -2.86
N PRO A 98 -4.38 8.23 -3.32
CA PRO A 98 -5.22 7.32 -2.54
C PRO A 98 -4.61 6.89 -1.20
N ILE A 99 -3.28 6.75 -1.11
CA ILE A 99 -2.58 6.48 0.15
C ILE A 99 -2.63 7.71 1.05
N SER A 100 -2.31 8.90 0.54
CA SER A 100 -2.38 10.15 1.33
C SER A 100 -3.79 10.40 1.88
N ALA A 101 -4.83 10.17 1.06
CA ALA A 101 -6.23 10.27 1.48
C ALA A 101 -6.57 9.26 2.57
N LEU A 102 -6.08 8.02 2.48
CA LEU A 102 -6.27 7.00 3.51
C LEU A 102 -5.61 7.41 4.83
N VAL A 103 -4.37 7.87 4.78
CA VAL A 103 -3.63 8.34 5.97
C VAL A 103 -4.39 9.48 6.65
N ARG A 104 -4.86 10.49 5.89
CA ARG A 104 -5.68 11.59 6.44
C ARG A 104 -6.97 11.10 7.09
N GLU A 105 -7.66 10.16 6.46
CA GLU A 105 -8.92 9.58 6.96
C GLU A 105 -8.71 8.79 8.25
N ARG A 106 -7.59 8.07 8.35
CA ARG A 106 -7.34 7.11 9.43
C ARG A 106 -6.53 7.67 10.60
N LYS A 107 -5.92 8.84 10.45
CA LYS A 107 -5.06 9.46 11.47
C LYS A 107 -5.70 9.58 12.86
N ASP A 108 -7.02 9.66 12.96
CA ASP A 108 -7.72 9.80 14.25
C ASP A 108 -8.29 8.47 14.79
N THR A 109 -8.22 7.37 14.00
CA THR A 109 -8.86 6.08 14.34
C THR A 109 -7.94 4.87 14.29
N ASP A 110 -6.74 5.01 13.74
CA ASP A 110 -5.75 3.93 13.60
C ASP A 110 -4.87 3.75 14.85
N GLY A 111 -5.05 4.61 15.86
CA GLY A 111 -4.33 4.53 17.12
C GLY A 111 -4.75 3.33 17.97
N PRO A 112 -3.94 2.97 19.00
CA PRO A 112 -2.77 3.72 19.46
C PRO A 112 -1.49 3.43 18.67
N PHE A 113 -1.44 2.35 17.89
CA PHE A 113 -0.22 1.94 17.18
C PHE A 113 -0.08 2.54 15.78
N TYR A 114 -1.16 3.07 15.19
CA TYR A 114 -1.14 3.73 13.88
C TYR A 114 -0.56 2.86 12.75
N ALA A 115 -0.73 1.54 12.84
CA ALA A 115 -0.05 0.58 11.97
C ALA A 115 -0.31 0.81 10.48
N LEU A 116 -1.56 1.10 10.07
CA LEU A 116 -1.91 1.38 8.68
C LEU A 116 -1.39 2.73 8.23
N CYS A 117 -1.46 3.75 9.08
CA CYS A 117 -0.99 5.09 8.76
C CYS A 117 0.53 5.13 8.62
N ILE A 118 1.27 4.43 9.49
CA ILE A 118 2.73 4.29 9.41
C ILE A 118 3.12 3.57 8.11
N LYS A 119 2.44 2.49 7.76
CA LYS A 119 2.63 1.84 6.45
C LYS A 119 2.36 2.78 5.28
N GLY A 120 1.33 3.61 5.38
CA GLY A 120 1.06 4.65 4.39
C GLY A 120 2.19 5.67 4.26
N VAL A 121 2.76 6.11 5.38
CA VAL A 121 3.94 7.00 5.41
C VAL A 121 5.15 6.35 4.74
N GLN A 122 5.47 5.11 5.11
CA GLN A 122 6.58 4.32 4.55
C GLN A 122 6.40 4.08 3.04
N ALA A 123 5.18 3.74 2.61
CA ALA A 123 4.86 3.53 1.20
C ALA A 123 5.03 4.83 0.39
N LEU A 124 4.58 5.97 0.93
CA LEU A 124 4.76 7.28 0.29
C LEU A 124 6.23 7.67 0.18
N ALA A 125 7.03 7.42 1.21
CA ALA A 125 8.48 7.64 1.18
C ALA A 125 9.14 6.76 0.12
N GLY A 126 8.77 5.47 0.07
CA GLY A 126 9.25 4.51 -0.94
C GLY A 126 8.87 4.89 -2.39
N ILE A 127 7.70 5.49 -2.60
CA ILE A 127 7.27 6.04 -3.90
C ILE A 127 8.14 7.26 -4.27
N GLY A 128 8.40 8.15 -3.31
CA GLY A 128 9.43 9.20 -3.43
C GLY A 128 9.15 10.30 -4.46
N THR A 129 7.91 10.43 -4.94
CA THR A 129 7.55 11.55 -5.84
C THR A 129 7.54 12.87 -5.07
N PRO A 130 7.72 14.02 -5.75
CA PRO A 130 7.61 15.33 -5.10
C PRO A 130 6.29 15.52 -4.35
N GLU A 131 5.18 14.97 -4.85
CA GLU A 131 3.87 15.02 -4.22
C GLU A 131 3.83 14.22 -2.91
N ALA A 132 4.43 13.02 -2.90
CA ALA A 132 4.51 12.18 -1.72
C ALA A 132 5.38 12.85 -0.64
N LEU A 133 6.56 13.34 -1.03
CA LEU A 133 7.48 14.02 -0.11
C LEU A 133 6.86 15.28 0.50
N ARG A 134 6.15 16.09 -0.29
CA ARG A 134 5.41 17.27 0.23
C ARG A 134 4.32 16.88 1.24
N PHE A 135 3.66 15.74 1.04
CA PHE A 135 2.68 15.26 2.00
C PHE A 135 3.34 14.86 3.32
N LEU A 136 4.46 14.13 3.26
CA LEU A 136 5.25 13.76 4.44
C LEU A 136 5.79 14.99 5.18
N GLU A 137 6.33 15.98 4.45
CA GLU A 137 6.79 17.24 5.02
C GLU A 137 5.67 17.97 5.76
N GLY A 138 4.46 17.94 5.21
CA GLY A 138 3.26 18.51 5.83
C GLY A 138 2.85 17.82 7.13
N ILE A 139 3.05 16.50 7.25
CA ILE A 139 2.85 15.75 8.50
C ILE A 139 3.95 16.12 9.49
N ALA A 140 5.23 15.95 9.10
CA ALA A 140 6.38 16.15 9.97
C ALA A 140 6.42 17.56 10.58
N ARG A 141 6.12 18.59 9.78
CA ARG A 141 6.16 20.00 10.21
C ARG A 141 4.84 20.52 10.77
N SER A 142 3.82 19.68 10.94
CA SER A 142 2.53 20.12 11.48
C SER A 142 2.65 20.62 12.92
N ALA A 143 1.71 21.46 13.33
CA ALA A 143 1.61 21.83 14.73
C ALA A 143 1.23 20.61 15.60
N ALA A 144 1.61 20.64 16.87
CA ALA A 144 1.23 19.61 17.83
C ALA A 144 -0.29 19.48 17.89
N GLY A 145 -0.80 18.24 17.83
CA GLY A 145 -2.23 17.94 17.86
C GLY A 145 -2.96 18.00 16.51
N GLU A 146 -2.34 18.51 15.44
CA GLU A 146 -2.92 18.41 14.08
C GLU A 146 -2.79 16.98 13.53
N TRP A 147 -1.63 16.39 13.78
CA TRP A 147 -1.29 15.00 13.52
C TRP A 147 -0.83 14.30 14.82
N PRO A 148 -1.12 13.00 14.97
CA PRO A 148 -0.56 12.19 16.05
C PRO A 148 0.96 12.23 16.04
N ASP A 149 1.58 12.31 17.22
CA ASP A 149 3.03 12.37 17.36
C ASP A 149 3.77 11.17 16.73
N PRO A 150 3.27 9.91 16.81
CA PRO A 150 3.90 8.81 16.08
C PRO A 150 3.96 9.03 14.57
N LEU A 151 2.93 9.65 13.97
CA LEU A 151 2.91 9.94 12.53
C LEU A 151 3.84 11.11 12.17
N ARG A 152 3.94 12.11 13.05
CA ARG A 152 4.90 13.23 12.89
C ARG A 152 6.33 12.70 12.94
N TRP A 153 6.63 11.82 13.90
CA TRP A 153 7.94 11.15 14.02
C TRP A 153 8.28 10.35 12.78
N HIS A 154 7.46 9.38 12.38
CA HIS A 154 7.78 8.53 11.23
C HIS A 154 7.87 9.31 9.91
N ALA A 155 7.05 10.35 9.72
CA ALA A 155 7.19 11.20 8.55
C ALA A 155 8.53 11.97 8.54
N ALA A 156 9.00 12.41 9.70
CA ALA A 156 10.29 13.08 9.84
C ALA A 156 11.47 12.11 9.63
N GLU A 157 11.38 10.91 10.21
CA GLU A 157 12.35 9.82 10.08
C GLU A 157 12.53 9.39 8.60
N GLU A 158 11.43 9.17 7.89
CA GLU A 158 11.47 8.83 6.45
C GLU A 158 12.07 9.95 5.58
N LEU A 159 11.99 11.21 6.05
CA LEU A 159 12.60 12.36 5.40
C LEU A 159 14.04 12.65 5.87
N GLY A 160 14.50 12.02 6.95
CA GLY A 160 15.78 12.30 7.61
C GLY A 160 15.88 13.71 8.19
N ILE A 161 14.78 14.24 8.75
CA ILE A 161 14.69 15.60 9.32
C ILE A 161 14.27 15.62 10.80
N GLU A 162 14.17 14.47 11.45
CA GLU A 162 13.79 14.33 12.86
C GLU A 162 14.69 15.13 13.81
N ASP A 163 16.00 15.10 13.58
CA ASP A 163 16.99 15.90 14.31
C ASP A 163 16.85 17.41 14.05
N GLU A 164 16.52 17.80 12.82
CA GLU A 164 16.27 19.22 12.45
C GLU A 164 15.05 19.76 13.21
N LEU A 165 14.02 18.93 13.36
CA LEU A 165 12.78 19.27 14.06
C LEU A 165 12.89 19.15 15.58
N GLY A 166 14.00 18.58 16.08
CA GLY A 166 14.22 18.35 17.50
C GLY A 166 13.24 17.36 18.11
N PHE A 167 12.79 16.39 17.30
CA PHE A 167 11.93 15.32 17.80
C PHE A 167 12.75 14.31 18.62
N ASP A 168 12.14 13.81 19.69
CA ASP A 168 12.70 12.76 20.54
C ASP A 168 11.83 11.51 20.37
N GLU A 169 12.43 10.40 19.90
CA GLU A 169 11.70 9.16 19.60
C GLU A 169 10.86 8.71 20.79
N ASP A 170 11.50 8.56 21.95
CA ASP A 170 10.87 8.09 23.19
C ASP A 170 9.67 8.96 23.59
N ALA A 171 9.75 10.28 23.41
CA ALA A 171 8.63 11.19 23.69
C ALA A 171 7.51 11.12 22.65
N MET A 172 7.84 10.88 21.37
CA MET A 172 6.90 10.96 20.25
C MET A 172 6.18 9.64 19.96
N VAL A 173 6.88 8.51 20.15
CA VAL A 173 6.33 7.15 19.94
C VAL A 173 6.09 6.40 21.25
N GLY A 174 6.52 6.97 22.39
CA GLY A 174 6.38 6.39 23.72
C GLY A 174 4.93 6.23 24.19
N GLY A 175 4.44 5.01 24.03
CA GLY A 175 3.21 4.51 24.64
C GLY A 175 3.24 2.99 24.75
N ALA A 176 3.93 2.48 25.77
CA ALA A 176 3.67 1.19 26.41
C ALA A 176 3.12 1.44 27.82
#